data_AF-A0A0H3J837-F1
#
_entry.id   AF-A0A0H3J837-F1
#
_cell.length_a   1.000
_cell.length_b   1.000
_cell.length_c   1.000
_cell.angle_alpha   90.00
_cell.angle_beta   90.00
_cell.angle_gamma   90.00
#
_symmetry.space_group_name_H-M   'P 1'
#
loop_
_entity.id
_entity.type
_entity.pdbx_description
1 polymer ?
#
loop_
_entity_poly.entity_id
_entity_poly.type
_entity_poly.pdbx_seq_one_letter_code
_entity_poly.pdbx_strand_id
1 'polypeptide(L)' 'MSSEIHFCAICGSSYAVEDHHIMFKSEIKHLEKCPYNHIYLCPKHHRDPKEGVHFNAELDKKLKENFLKY' A
#
# COMPACT_ATOMS: atom_id res chain seq x y z
N MET A 1 7.43 14.42 20.61
CA MET A 1 6.91 13.34 19.75
C MET A 1 6.76 13.93 18.37
N SER A 2 7.78 13.81 17.51
CA SER A 2 7.64 14.23 16.11
C SER A 2 6.75 13.20 15.44
N SER A 3 5.50 13.55 15.12
CA SER A 3 4.63 12.65 14.37
C SER A 3 5.26 12.44 13.00
N GLU A 4 5.66 11.20 12.69
CA GLU A 4 6.16 10.86 11.37
C GLU A 4 5.06 11.13 10.34
N ILE A 5 5.36 11.97 9.35
CA ILE A 5 4.42 12.29 8.29
C ILE A 5 4.60 11.22 7.22
N HIS A 6 3.61 10.35 7.09
CA HIS A 6 3.55 9.39 5.99
C HIS A 6 2.96 10.04 4.74
N PHE A 7 3.42 9.59 3.58
CA PHE A 7 2.96 10.09 2.28
C PHE A 7 2.47 8.92 1.44
N CYS A 8 1.41 9.16 0.68
CA CYS A 8 0.92 8.20 -0.28
C CYS A 8 1.98 7.92 -1.34
N ALA A 9 2.36 6.65 -1.51
CA ALA A 9 3.36 6.24 -2.47
C ALA A 9 2.97 6.50 -3.94
N ILE A 10 1.68 6.74 -4.23
CA ILE A 10 1.16 6.99 -5.58
C ILE A 10 1.13 8.49 -5.92
N CYS A 11 0.57 9.32 -5.03
CA CYS A 11 0.36 10.74 -5.32
C CYS A 11 1.09 11.71 -4.40
N GLY A 12 1.81 11.23 -3.39
CA GLY A 12 2.54 12.07 -2.44
C GLY A 12 1.67 12.84 -1.45
N SER A 13 0.37 12.56 -1.35
CA SER A 13 -0.49 13.20 -0.35
C SER A 13 -0.12 12.72 1.06
N SER A 14 -0.01 13.64 2.02
CA SER A 14 0.11 13.34 3.45
C SER A 14 -1.24 13.29 4.19
N TYR A 15 -2.36 13.48 3.46
CA TYR A 15 -3.67 13.53 4.07
C TYR A 15 -4.25 12.13 4.32
N ALA A 16 -4.54 11.84 5.59
CA ALA A 16 -5.21 10.61 6.04
C ALA A 16 -4.60 9.32 5.45
N VAL A 17 -3.27 9.27 5.38
CA VAL A 17 -2.56 8.13 4.79
C VAL A 17 -2.71 6.91 5.67
N GLU A 18 -3.00 5.78 5.04
CA GLU A 18 -3.29 4.51 5.68
C GLU A 18 -2.20 3.50 5.32
N ASP A 19 -1.94 2.59 6.26
CA ASP A 19 -1.09 1.42 6.02
C ASP A 19 -1.83 0.40 5.15
N HIS A 20 -1.14 -0.11 4.14
CA HIS A 20 -1.64 -1.13 3.23
C HIS A 20 -0.61 -2.27 3.09
N HIS A 21 -1.05 -3.52 3.19
CA HIS A 21 -0.18 -4.68 2.97
C HIS A 21 -0.10 -4.97 1.46
N ILE A 22 1.10 -4.95 0.89
CA ILE A 22 1.32 -5.17 -0.55
C ILE A 22 0.98 -6.60 -0.95
N MET A 23 1.52 -7.59 -0.20
CA MET A 23 1.17 -9.00 -0.34
C MET A 23 0.19 -9.37 0.77
N PHE A 24 -0.94 -9.96 0.39
CA PHE A 24 -1.94 -10.39 1.37
C PHE A 24 -1.41 -11.56 2.19
N LYS A 25 -1.83 -11.62 3.46
CA LYS A 25 -1.54 -12.75 4.36
C LYS A 25 -1.95 -14.10 3.76
N SER A 26 -3.03 -14.12 2.98
CA SER A 26 -3.53 -15.30 2.27
C SER A 26 -2.59 -15.77 1.14
N GLU A 27 -1.80 -14.87 0.56
CA GLU A 27 -0.83 -15.20 -0.48
C GLU A 27 0.48 -15.69 0.15
N ILE A 28 1.05 -14.92 1.10
CA ILE A 28 2.33 -15.26 1.73
C ILE A 28 2.29 -14.93 3.22
N LYS A 29 1.93 -15.93 4.04
CA LYS A 29 1.83 -15.78 5.51
C LYS A 29 3.13 -15.30 6.16
N HIS A 30 4.29 -15.65 5.60
CA HIS A 30 5.59 -15.24 6.13
C HIS A 30 5.83 -13.72 6.04
N LEU A 31 5.15 -13.03 5.11
CA LEU A 31 5.28 -11.59 4.92
C LEU A 31 4.30 -10.78 5.79
N GLU A 32 3.44 -11.44 6.57
CA GLU A 32 2.49 -10.76 7.47
C GLU A 32 3.19 -9.81 8.45
N LYS A 33 4.37 -10.20 8.95
CA LYS A 33 5.14 -9.41 9.94
C LYS A 33 6.34 -8.71 9.31
N CYS A 34 6.45 -8.72 7.98
CA CYS A 34 7.57 -8.11 7.29
C CYS A 34 7.33 -6.60 7.19
N PRO A 35 8.14 -5.74 7.82
CA PRO A 35 7.94 -4.29 7.77
C PRO A 35 8.04 -3.72 6.35
N TYR A 36 8.71 -4.42 5.43
CA TYR A 36 8.83 -4.04 4.03
C TYR A 36 7.60 -4.39 3.19
N ASN A 37 6.71 -5.26 3.68
CA ASN A 37 5.47 -5.63 2.97
C ASN A 37 4.34 -4.58 3.16
N HIS A 38 4.68 -3.42 3.70
CA HIS A 38 3.73 -2.33 3.96
C HIS A 38 4.01 -1.16 3.03
N ILE A 39 2.94 -0.52 2.56
CA ILE A 39 2.98 0.70 1.78
C ILE A 39 1.94 1.68 2.29
N TYR A 40 2.30 2.95 2.30
CA TYR A 40 1.42 4.02 2.72
C TYR A 40 0.61 4.56 1.55
N LEU A 41 -0.72 4.54 1.65
CA LEU A 41 -1.65 4.97 0.60
C LEU A 41 -2.70 5.92 1.18
N CYS A 42 -3.02 7.00 0.45
CA CYS A 42 -4.15 7.85 0.85
C CYS A 42 -5.49 7.12 0.58
N PRO A 43 -6.61 7.57 1.16
CA PRO A 43 -7.89 6.88 1.03
C PRO A 43 -8.33 6.70 -0.43
N LYS A 44 -7.95 7.66 -1.29
CA LYS A 44 -8.20 7.61 -2.74
C LYS A 44 -7.48 6.45 -3.44
N HIS A 45 -6.22 6.17 -3.10
CA HIS A 45 -5.47 5.07 -3.71
C HIS A 45 -5.51 3.79 -2.90
N HIS A 46 -6.10 3.83 -1.69
CA HIS A 46 -6.32 2.66 -0.87
C HIS A 46 -7.69 2.04 -1.13
N ARG A 47 -8.78 2.78 -0.87
CA ARG A 47 -10.15 2.24 -0.77
C ARG A 47 -11.14 2.82 -1.79
N ASP A 48 -10.74 3.76 -2.62
CA ASP A 48 -11.66 4.33 -3.62
C ASP A 48 -12.06 3.27 -4.65
N PRO A 49 -13.35 3.18 -5.03
CA PRO A 49 -13.81 2.18 -5.98
C PRO A 49 -13.26 2.35 -7.40
N LYS A 50 -12.73 3.53 -7.75
CA LYS A 50 -12.20 3.83 -9.08
C LYS A 50 -10.68 3.75 -9.13
N GLU A 51 -10.00 4.27 -8.12
CA GLU A 51 -8.53 4.42 -8.09
C GLU A 51 -7.83 3.65 -6.96
N GLY A 52 -8.61 3.04 -6.05
CA GLY A 52 -8.10 2.32 -4.90
C GLY A 52 -7.53 0.96 -5.26
N VAL A 53 -6.42 0.58 -4.63
CA VAL A 53 -5.74 -0.71 -4.83
C VAL A 53 -6.67 -1.90 -4.55
N HIS A 54 -7.60 -1.79 -3.59
CA HIS A 54 -8.58 -2.85 -3.31
C HIS A 54 -9.54 -3.13 -4.48
N PHE A 55 -9.74 -2.17 -5.38
CA PHE A 55 -10.68 -2.27 -6.50
C PHE A 55 -10.00 -2.24 -7.87
N ASN A 56 -8.71 -1.88 -7.92
CA ASN A 56 -7.93 -1.77 -9.14
C ASN A 56 -6.85 -2.86 -9.19
N ALA A 57 -7.17 -3.98 -9.87
CA ALA A 57 -6.27 -5.12 -10.01
C ALA A 57 -4.95 -4.78 -10.74
N GLU A 58 -4.96 -3.80 -11.65
CA GLU A 58 -3.74 -3.34 -12.31
C GLU A 58 -2.79 -2.63 -11.33
N LEU A 59 -3.36 -1.84 -10.41
CA LEU A 59 -2.60 -1.17 -9.36
C LEU A 59 -2.03 -2.17 -8.35
N ASP A 60 -2.85 -3.12 -7.86
CA ASP A 60 -2.42 -4.22 -6.98
C ASP A 60 -1.23 -4.96 -7.59
N LYS A 61 -1.37 -5.42 -8.84
CA LYS A 61 -0.30 -6.11 -9.56
C LYS A 61 0.98 -5.28 -9.64
N LYS A 62 0.88 -4.00 -10.03
CA LYS A 62 2.04 -3.10 -10.12
C LYS A 62 2.76 -2.95 -8.78
N LEU A 63 2.02 -2.83 -7.67
CA LEU A 63 2.61 -2.72 -6.33
C LEU A 63 3.34 -4.01 -5.94
N LYS A 64 2.74 -5.18 -6.21
CA LYS A 64 3.38 -6.48 -5.98
C LYS A 64 4.61 -6.70 -6.84
N GLU A 65 4.55 -6.34 -8.12
CA GLU A 65 5.70 -6.41 -9.03
C GLU A 65 6.84 -5.50 -8.57
N ASN A 66 6.54 -4.29 -8.09
CA ASN A 66 7.54 -3.40 -7.53
C ASN A 66 8.15 -3.97 -6.24
N PHE A 67 7.36 -4.61 -5.38
CA PHE A 67 7.85 -5.26 -4.18
C PHE A 67 8.82 -6.42 -4.47
N LEU A 68 8.57 -7.21 -5.53
CA LEU A 68 9.43 -8.33 -5.93
C LEU A 68 10.71 -7.93 -6.68
N LYS A 69 10.83 -6.67 -7.13
CA LYS A 69 12.01 -6.18 -7.85
C LYS A 69 13.17 -5.78 -6.93
N TYR A 70 12.94 -5.72 -5.62
CA TYR A 70 13.94 -5.43 -4.60
C TYR A 70 14.32 -6.71 -3.85
#